data_AF-A0A528CBK5-F1
#
_entry.id   AF-A0A528CBK5-F1
#
_cell.length_a   1.000
_cell.length_b   1.000
_cell.length_c   1.000
_cell.angle_alpha   90.00
_cell.angle_beta   90.00
_cell.angle_gamma   90.00
#
_symmetry.space_group_name_H-M   'P 1'
#
loop_
_entity.id
_entity.type
_entity.pdbx_description
1 polymer ?
#
loop_
_entity_poly.entity_id
_entity_poly.type
_entity_poly.pdbx_seq_one_letter_code
_entity_poly.pdbx_strand_id
1 'polypeptide(L)' 'FEEREQFRILFLDKKNTLIADEVQQVGTVDHTPVYPREVVKRALELSATAIILAHNHPSGDPTPSRADIE' A
#
# COMPACT_ATOMS: atom_id res chain seq x y z
N PHE A 1 13.04 -7.33 -8.55
CA PHE A 1 11.80 -6.97 -9.24
C PHE A 1 10.77 -8.03 -8.87
N GLU A 2 9.62 -7.61 -8.36
CA GLU A 2 8.54 -8.54 -8.05
C GLU A 2 7.76 -8.85 -9.33
N GLU A 3 7.53 -10.14 -9.59
CA GLU A 3 6.84 -10.60 -10.80
C GLU A 3 5.32 -10.37 -10.72
N ARG A 4 4.82 -10.02 -9.53
CA ARG A 4 3.40 -9.85 -9.23
C ARG A 4 3.12 -8.42 -8.78
N GLU A 5 1.96 -7.89 -9.20
CA GLU A 5 1.42 -6.66 -8.64
C GLU A 5 1.20 -6.82 -7.14
N GLN A 6 1.68 -5.84 -6.38
CA GLN A 6 1.48 -5.72 -4.95
C GLN A 6 1.01 -4.31 -4.62
N PHE A 7 -0.05 -4.25 -3.82
CA PHE A 7 -0.39 -3.05 -3.08
C PHE A 7 0.16 -3.17 -1.67
N ARG A 8 0.98 -2.20 -1.27
CA ARG A 8 1.74 -2.19 -0.03
C ARG A 8 1.45 -0.94 0.77
N ILE A 9 1.42 -1.10 2.09
CA ILE A 9 1.26 -0.02 3.04
C ILE A 9 2.44 -0.03 3.99
N LEU A 10 3.13 1.11 4.05
CA LEU A 10 4.18 1.35 5.04
C LEU A 10 3.59 2.19 6.16
N PHE A 11 3.75 1.74 7.40
CA PHE A 11 3.31 2.45 8.60
C PHE A 11 4.52 3.10 9.26
N LEU A 12 4.43 4.38 9.60
CA LEU A 12 5.57 5.15 10.11
C LEU A 12 5.25 5.81 11.46
N ASP A 13 6.29 5.95 12.29
CA ASP A 13 6.24 6.70 13.54
C ASP A 13 6.42 8.21 13.32
N LYS A 14 6.36 8.99 14.41
CA LYS A 14 6.47 10.46 14.36
C LYS A 14 7.82 11.00 13.88
N LYS A 15 8.83 10.14 13.77
CA LYS A 15 10.16 10.46 13.23
C LYS A 15 10.30 9.97 11.79
N ASN A 16 9.21 9.52 11.16
CA ASN A 16 9.19 8.85 9.87
C ASN A 16 10.02 7.57 9.83
N THR A 17 10.11 6.87 10.97
CA THR A 17 10.73 5.54 11.05
C THR A 17 9.70 4.49 10.69
N LEU A 18 10.09 3.52 9.85
CA LEU A 18 9.24 2.40 9.48
C LEU A 18 8.90 1.54 10.71
N ILE A 19 7.61 1.38 10.99
CA ILE A 19 7.07 0.49 12.03
C ILE A 19 6.78 -0.88 11.41
N ALA A 20 6.05 -0.88 10.29
CA ALA A 20 5.64 -2.09 9.59
C ALA A 20 5.56 -1.84 8.10
N ASP A 21 5.83 -2.90 7.34
CA ASP A 21 5.73 -2.97 5.91
C ASP A 21 4.82 -4.15 5.54
N GLU A 22 3.59 -3.84 5.11
CA GLU A 22 2.55 -4.83 4.90
C GLU A 22 2.07 -4.86 3.45
N VAL A 23 2.08 -6.05 2.85
CA VAL A 23 1.45 -6.30 1.56
C VAL A 23 -0.02 -6.61 1.80
N GLN A 24 -0.90 -5.74 1.30
CA GLN A 24 -2.35 -5.92 1.41
C GLN A 24 -2.91 -6.76 0.26
N GLN A 25 -2.23 -6.78 -0.89
CA GLN A 25 -2.64 -7.57 -2.05
C GLN A 25 -1.42 -8.16 -2.76
N VAL A 26 -1.55 -9.41 -3.20
CA VAL A 26 -0.60 -10.08 -4.12
C VAL A 26 -1.41 -10.71 -5.24
N GLY A 27 -1.31 -10.20 -6.47
CA GLY A 27 -1.93 -10.82 -7.66
C GLY A 27 -2.95 -9.96 -8.42
N THR A 28 -3.21 -10.44 -9.66
CA THR A 28 -3.65 -9.72 -10.88
C THR A 28 -4.67 -8.60 -10.70
N VAL A 29 -4.34 -7.42 -11.26
CA VAL A 29 -5.10 -6.32 -11.92
C VAL A 29 -6.53 -6.01 -11.48
N ASP A 30 -7.31 -7.00 -11.07
CA ASP A 30 -8.64 -6.84 -10.54
C ASP A 30 -8.57 -6.34 -9.09
N HIS A 31 -8.75 -5.03 -8.98
CA HIS A 31 -9.01 -4.24 -7.79
C HIS A 31 -9.68 -5.04 -6.66
N THR A 32 -8.90 -5.50 -5.69
CA THR A 32 -9.48 -5.71 -4.36
C THR A 32 -9.53 -4.32 -3.72
N PRO A 33 -10.71 -3.80 -3.35
CA PRO A 33 -10.80 -2.43 -2.85
C PRO A 33 -9.93 -2.28 -1.60
N VAL A 34 -9.00 -1.33 -1.61
CA VAL A 34 -8.33 -0.90 -0.39
C VAL A 34 -9.34 -0.14 0.42
N TYR A 35 -9.84 -0.74 1.50
CA TYR A 35 -10.84 -0.12 2.34
C TYR A 35 -10.16 0.86 3.31
N PRO A 36 -10.40 2.19 3.21
CA PRO A 36 -9.73 3.16 4.07
C PRO A 36 -9.94 2.88 5.56
N ARG A 37 -11.10 2.33 5.94
CA ARG A 37 -11.38 1.94 7.33
C ARG A 37 -10.41 0.89 7.87
N GLU A 38 -10.01 -0.09 7.05
CA GLU A 38 -9.09 -1.15 7.47
C GLU A 38 -7.66 -0.61 7.57
N VAL A 39 -7.27 0.27 6.65
CA VAL A 39 -5.98 0.98 6.68
C VAL A 39 -5.87 1.85 7.94
N VAL A 40 -6.89 2.65 8.25
CA VAL A 40 -6.91 3.52 9.43
C VAL A 40 -6.94 2.70 10.71
N LYS A 41 -7.77 1.64 10.77
CA LYS A 41 -7.79 0.72 11.91
C LYS A 41 -6.40 0.14 12.16
N ARG A 42 -5.72 -0.32 11.11
CA ARG A 42 -4.37 -0.88 11.21
C ARG A 42 -3.33 0.16 11.65
N ALA A 43 -3.42 1.38 11.14
CA ALA A 43 -2.55 2.49 11.55
C ALA A 43 -2.71 2.78 13.05
N LEU A 44 -3.95 2.76 13.57
CA LEU A 44 -4.23 2.95 15.00
C LEU A 44 -3.70 1.78 15.84
N GLU A 45 -3.87 0.54 15.41
CA GLU A 45 -3.32 -0.65 16.09
C GLU A 45 -1.79 -0.58 16.22
N LEU A 46 -1.11 -0.08 15.19
CA LEU A 46 0.35 0.06 15.17
C LEU A 46 0.85 1.37 15.81
N SER A 47 -0.04 2.24 16.28
CA SER A 47 0.31 3.59 16.75
C SER A 47 1.09 4.40 15.71
N ALA A 48 0.80 4.18 14.42
CA ALA A 48 1.42 4.89 13.32
C ALA A 48 0.90 6.33 13.24
N THR A 49 1.78 7.27 12.92
CA THR A 49 1.44 8.69 12.73
C THR A 49 1.40 9.09 11.27
N ALA A 50 1.95 8.26 10.38
CA ALA A 50 1.90 8.45 8.93
C ALA A 50 1.83 7.09 8.22
N ILE A 51 1.32 7.11 7.00
CA ILE A 51 1.29 5.96 6.10
C ILE A 51 1.83 6.34 4.71
N ILE A 52 2.44 5.38 4.02
CA ILE A 52 2.76 5.48 2.60
C ILE A 52 2.06 4.32 1.89
N LEU A 53 1.33 4.63 0.82
CA LEU A 53 0.71 3.66 -0.07
C LEU A 53 1.61 3.48 -1.30
N ALA A 54 1.91 2.25 -1.67
CA ALA A 54 2.73 1.93 -2.83
C ALA A 54 2.09 0.81 -3.65
N HIS A 55 2.09 0.97 -4.97
CA HIS A 55 1.68 -0.04 -5.93
C HIS A 55 2.82 -0.25 -6.93
N ASN A 56 3.26 -1.49 -7.13
CA ASN A 56 4.20 -1.81 -8.21
C ASN A 56 3.47 -2.33 -9.45
N HIS A 57 3.87 -1.82 -10.61
CA HIS A 57 3.51 -2.35 -11.91
C HIS A 57 4.61 -3.29 -12.41
N PRO A 58 4.37 -4.61 -12.60
CA PRO A 58 5.35 -5.57 -13.09
C PRO A 58 5.91 -5.23 -14.47
N SER A 59 5.19 -4.41 -15.24
CA SER A 59 5.64 -3.86 -16.52
C SER A 59 6.85 -2.92 -16.39
N GLY A 60 7.11 -2.40 -15.18
CA GLY A 60 8.16 -1.41 -14.92
C GLY A 60 7.81 0.03 -15.31
N ASP A 61 6.60 0.26 -15.83
CA ASP A 61 6.06 1.61 -16.09
C ASP A 61 5.41 2.17 -14.81
N PRO A 62 5.93 3.25 -14.21
CA PRO A 62 5.38 3.82 -12.98
C PRO A 62 4.17 4.73 -13.22
N THR A 63 3.70 4.87 -14.46
CA THR A 63 2.53 5.68 -14.77
C THR A 63 1.29 5.11 -14.07
N PRO A 64 0.58 5.90 -13.24
CA PRO A 64 -0.60 5.42 -12.54
C PRO A 64 -1.70 5.00 -13.53
N SER A 65 -2.31 3.84 -13.29
CA SER A 65 -3.51 3.43 -14.01
C SER A 65 -4.69 4.31 -13.59
N ARG A 66 -5.78 4.31 -14.37
CA ARG A 66 -7.01 5.02 -13.98
C ARG A 66 -7.55 4.55 -12.62
N ALA A 67 -7.32 3.29 -12.31
CA ALA A 67 -7.81 2.66 -11.10
C ALA A 67 -6.94 3.01 -9.88
N ASP A 68 -5.69 3.45 -10.08
CA ASP A 68 -4.84 4.01 -9.01
C ASP A 68 -5.27 5.43 -8.58
N ILE A 69 -6.04 6.13 -9.42
CA ILE A 69 -6.42 7.53 -9.26
C ILE A 69 -7.85 7.68 -8.70
N GLU A 70 -8.74 6.74 -9.04
CA GLU A 70 -10.15 6.69 -8.60
C GLU A 70 -10.31 6.03 -7.23
#